data_AF-A0A1K1RYV4-F1
#
_entry.id   AF-A0A1K1RYV4-F1
#
_cell.length_a   1.000
_cell.length_b   1.000
_cell.length_c   1.000
_cell.angle_alpha   90.00
_cell.angle_beta   90.00
_cell.angle_gamma   90.00
#
_symmetry.space_group_name_H-M   'P 1'
#
loop_
_entity.id
_entity.type
_entity.pdbx_description
1 polymer ?
#
loop_
_entity_poly.entity_id
_entity_poly.type
_entity_poly.pdbx_seq_one_letter_code
_entity_poly.pdbx_strand_id
1 'polypeptide(L)'
;MKKVRIIGFTCLLFVAAVVNGQNVKGPKIAATDAATLNAQQDSLKYLSDLILRGRDEDARQHANDRFIPKLVQALKTPNSFYFPFDSITTVSIQYPEDSTFRIFTWGVESENTFFHHYGAIQMRTEDGKLKLFPLFDASDYILNTDTITDNKNWYGCMYYKIVQRRFFNKDYYTLFGWDANNMRSQKKLIEMLSFKDDKPVFGGPFFSYAEDTVPKPLRNRFILEYKKDGTVSLSYNQDMDMIVYDHLISETNQPKKPSTFVSDLDYEGFKWKGGKWVHIEKVFHDALQLGKYPVGQPLDYKKKDLTKPKTAEEINEETLQKQPSKKKPK
;
A
#
# COMPACT_ATOMS: atom_id res chain seq x y z
N MET A 1 -55.61 20.19 -3.76
CA MET A 1 -54.63 19.60 -2.82
C MET A 1 -54.25 18.20 -3.30
N LYS A 2 -53.11 18.06 -3.99
CA LYS A 2 -52.53 16.78 -4.41
C LYS A 2 -51.05 16.80 -4.06
N LYS A 3 -50.60 15.77 -3.32
CA LYS A 3 -49.24 15.61 -2.78
C LYS A 3 -48.22 15.44 -3.92
N VAL A 4 -47.19 16.29 -3.95
CA VAL A 4 -46.01 16.09 -4.81
C VAL A 4 -44.92 15.44 -3.94
N ARG A 5 -44.46 14.27 -4.38
CA ARG A 5 -43.38 13.51 -3.73
C ARG A 5 -42.04 14.16 -4.09
N ILE A 6 -41.29 14.57 -3.07
CA ILE A 6 -39.87 14.94 -3.20
C ILE A 6 -39.08 13.64 -3.28
N ILE A 7 -38.44 13.37 -4.42
CA ILE A 7 -37.43 12.31 -4.56
C ILE A 7 -36.08 13.03 -4.47
N GLY A 8 -35.47 12.99 -3.29
CA GLY A 8 -34.08 13.40 -3.10
C GLY A 8 -33.16 12.31 -3.66
N PHE A 9 -32.38 12.65 -4.68
CA PHE A 9 -31.34 11.76 -5.20
C PHE A 9 -30.05 12.04 -4.43
N THR A 10 -29.86 11.34 -3.31
CA THR A 10 -28.61 11.32 -2.56
C THR A 10 -27.61 10.49 -3.36
N CYS A 11 -26.64 11.14 -3.98
CA CYS A 11 -25.56 10.48 -4.70
C CYS A 11 -24.57 9.89 -3.67
N LEU A 12 -24.84 8.69 -3.17
CA LEU A 12 -23.86 7.88 -2.46
C LEU A 12 -22.79 7.44 -3.48
N LEU A 13 -21.61 8.05 -3.39
CA LEU A 13 -20.40 7.51 -4.01
C LEU A 13 -20.00 6.24 -3.25
N PHE A 14 -20.46 5.09 -3.75
CA PHE A 14 -19.91 3.79 -3.40
C PHE A 14 -18.51 3.70 -4.02
N VAL A 15 -17.47 3.90 -3.21
CA VAL A 15 -16.12 3.44 -3.54
C VAL A 15 -16.15 1.92 -3.43
N ALA A 16 -16.36 1.24 -4.56
CA ALA A 16 -16.13 -0.18 -4.66
C ALA A 16 -14.62 -0.43 -4.55
N ALA A 17 -14.15 -0.80 -3.36
CA ALA A 17 -12.84 -1.41 -3.20
C ALA A 17 -12.83 -2.72 -4.01
N VAL A 18 -12.16 -2.72 -5.16
CA VAL A 18 -11.89 -3.96 -5.90
C VAL A 18 -10.87 -4.73 -5.07
N VAL A 19 -11.36 -5.68 -4.28
CA VAL A 19 -10.52 -6.69 -3.63
C VAL A 19 -10.03 -7.61 -4.75
N ASN A 20 -8.85 -7.32 -5.30
CA ASN A 20 -8.12 -8.27 -6.12
C ASN A 20 -7.68 -9.43 -5.22
N GLY A 21 -8.57 -10.40 -5.02
CA GLY A 21 -8.22 -11.67 -4.41
C GLY A 21 -7.16 -12.34 -5.29
N GLN A 22 -5.91 -12.36 -4.83
CA GLN A 22 -4.83 -13.09 -5.49
C GLN A 22 -5.14 -14.58 -5.37
N ASN A 23 -5.81 -15.14 -6.37
CA ASN A 23 -6.06 -16.58 -6.47
C ASN A 23 -4.74 -17.29 -6.77
N VAL A 24 -4.07 -17.78 -5.73
CA VAL A 24 -2.88 -18.62 -5.89
C VAL A 24 -3.28 -19.98 -6.46
N LYS A 25 -2.80 -20.30 -7.66
CA LYS A 25 -2.99 -21.63 -8.26
C LYS A 25 -2.18 -22.65 -7.44
N GLY A 26 -2.81 -23.72 -6.98
CA GLY A 26 -2.19 -24.73 -6.14
C GLY A 26 -2.94 -26.07 -6.09
N PRO A 27 -2.35 -27.10 -5.47
CA PRO A 27 -3.02 -28.36 -5.18
C PRO A 27 -4.35 -28.12 -4.45
N LYS A 28 -5.36 -28.90 -4.83
CA LYS A 28 -6.68 -28.82 -4.21
C LYS A 28 -6.57 -29.23 -2.74
N ILE A 29 -6.94 -28.33 -1.84
CA ILE A 29 -7.06 -28.62 -0.40
C ILE A 29 -8.12 -29.72 -0.24
N ALA A 30 -7.82 -30.75 0.55
CA ALA A 30 -8.77 -31.82 0.82
C ALA A 30 -10.05 -31.25 1.45
N ALA A 31 -11.22 -31.82 1.14
CA ALA A 31 -12.49 -31.27 1.61
C ALA A 31 -12.59 -31.20 3.14
N THR A 32 -12.02 -32.19 3.83
CA THR A 32 -11.92 -32.23 5.30
C THR A 32 -11.05 -31.09 5.84
N ASP A 33 -9.88 -30.87 5.24
CA ASP A 33 -8.94 -29.81 5.62
C ASP A 33 -9.52 -28.43 5.36
N ALA A 34 -10.23 -28.26 4.22
CA ALA A 34 -10.94 -27.03 3.90
C ALA A 34 -12.06 -26.75 4.92
N ALA A 35 -12.82 -27.77 5.34
CA ALA A 35 -13.81 -27.62 6.40
C ALA A 35 -13.19 -27.22 7.74
N THR A 36 -12.05 -27.83 8.11
CA THR A 36 -11.28 -27.46 9.30
C THR A 36 -10.79 -26.01 9.24
N LEU A 37 -10.23 -25.58 8.10
CA LEU A 37 -9.75 -24.22 7.90
C LEU A 37 -10.87 -23.18 7.97
N ASN A 38 -12.05 -23.49 7.41
CA ASN A 38 -13.22 -22.62 7.52
C ASN A 38 -13.67 -22.44 8.98
N ALA A 39 -13.79 -23.54 9.74
CA ALA A 39 -14.16 -23.47 11.15
C ALA A 39 -13.12 -22.71 12.00
N GLN A 40 -11.83 -22.88 11.70
CA GLN A 40 -10.76 -22.14 12.37
C GLN A 40 -10.78 -20.65 11.99
N GLN A 41 -11.03 -20.33 10.71
CA GLN A 41 -11.17 -18.96 10.22
C GLN A 41 -12.29 -18.21 10.95
N ASP A 42 -13.42 -18.84 11.28
CA ASP A 42 -14.50 -18.19 12.04
C ASP A 42 -14.02 -17.75 13.45
N SER A 43 -13.25 -18.61 14.12
CA SER A 43 -12.64 -18.28 15.41
C SER A 43 -11.61 -17.15 15.28
N LEU A 44 -10.80 -17.20 14.22
CA LEU A 44 -9.78 -16.20 13.95
C LEU A 44 -10.39 -14.84 13.64
N LYS A 45 -11.47 -14.81 12.85
CA LYS A 45 -12.22 -13.61 12.55
C LYS A 45 -12.68 -12.91 13.83
N TYR A 46 -13.38 -13.63 14.71
CA TYR A 46 -13.83 -13.07 15.99
C TYR A 46 -12.69 -12.47 16.81
N LEU A 47 -11.57 -13.18 16.94
CA LEU A 47 -10.41 -12.68 17.68
C LEU A 47 -9.76 -11.48 16.99
N SER A 48 -9.69 -11.49 15.66
CA SER A 48 -9.15 -10.38 14.87
C SER A 48 -9.99 -9.11 14.97
N ASP A 49 -11.32 -9.24 15.10
CA ASP A 49 -12.23 -8.12 15.37
C ASP A 49 -11.97 -7.54 16.77
N LEU A 50 -11.74 -8.39 17.77
CA LEU A 50 -11.41 -7.97 19.14
C LEU A 50 -10.02 -7.33 19.25
N ILE A 51 -9.03 -7.76 18.45
CA ILE A 51 -7.72 -7.09 18.39
C ILE A 51 -7.89 -5.64 17.96
N LEU A 52 -8.75 -5.38 16.97
CA LEU A 52 -8.94 -4.03 16.44
C LEU A 52 -9.90 -3.18 17.28
N ARG A 53 -10.96 -3.78 17.83
CA ARG A 53 -12.09 -3.08 18.46
C ARG A 53 -12.23 -3.34 19.95
N GLY A 54 -11.26 -4.02 20.55
CA GLY A 54 -11.23 -4.26 21.99
C GLY A 54 -11.29 -2.95 22.77
N ARG A 55 -12.12 -2.95 23.81
CA ARG A 55 -12.50 -1.74 24.56
C ARG A 55 -11.30 -1.03 25.22
N ASP A 56 -10.31 -1.80 25.65
CA ASP A 56 -9.10 -1.37 26.36
C ASP A 56 -7.91 -2.20 25.85
N GLU A 57 -6.68 -1.78 26.22
CA GLU A 57 -5.44 -2.46 25.79
C GLU A 57 -5.42 -3.93 26.22
N ASP A 58 -5.80 -4.21 27.47
CA ASP A 58 -5.86 -5.57 28.01
C ASP A 58 -6.76 -6.49 27.16
N ALA A 59 -7.95 -6.03 26.75
CA ALA A 59 -8.84 -6.81 25.89
C ALA A 59 -8.22 -7.06 24.51
N ARG A 60 -7.55 -6.07 23.91
CA ARG A 60 -6.88 -6.21 22.61
C ARG A 60 -5.70 -7.18 22.70
N GLN A 61 -4.88 -7.06 23.75
CA GLN A 61 -3.73 -7.92 23.97
C GLN A 61 -4.17 -9.37 24.27
N HIS A 62 -5.16 -9.59 25.14
CA HIS A 62 -5.70 -10.93 25.38
C HIS A 62 -6.32 -11.57 24.13
N ALA A 63 -6.96 -10.77 23.27
CA ALA A 63 -7.44 -11.27 21.98
C ALA A 63 -6.27 -11.70 21.09
N ASN A 64 -5.20 -10.89 21.03
CA ASN A 64 -3.99 -11.20 20.29
C ASN A 64 -3.27 -12.46 20.80
N ASP A 65 -3.11 -12.60 22.11
CA ASP A 65 -2.48 -13.77 22.75
C ASP A 65 -3.23 -15.08 22.43
N ARG A 66 -4.56 -14.99 22.25
CA ARG A 66 -5.40 -16.12 21.83
C ARG A 66 -5.40 -16.32 20.31
N PHE A 67 -5.24 -15.25 19.54
CA PHE A 67 -5.24 -15.25 18.08
C PHE A 67 -4.01 -15.98 17.54
N ILE A 68 -2.81 -15.65 18.01
CA ILE A 68 -1.54 -16.20 17.54
C ILE A 68 -1.52 -17.74 17.53
N PRO A 69 -1.76 -18.46 18.66
CA PRO A 69 -1.72 -19.91 18.66
C PRO A 69 -2.81 -20.54 17.79
N LYS A 70 -3.99 -19.91 17.67
CA LYS A 70 -5.05 -20.36 16.77
C LYS A 70 -4.67 -20.19 15.30
N LEU A 71 -3.99 -19.09 14.95
CA LEU A 71 -3.51 -18.87 13.59
C LEU A 71 -2.49 -19.96 13.26
N VAL A 72 -1.51 -20.19 14.14
CA VAL A 72 -0.53 -21.27 13.97
C VAL A 72 -1.20 -22.64 13.84
N GLN A 73 -2.25 -22.91 14.64
CA GLN A 73 -3.03 -24.15 14.53
C GLN A 73 -3.70 -24.28 13.15
N ALA A 74 -4.26 -23.20 12.60
CA ALA A 74 -4.83 -23.20 11.27
C ALA A 74 -3.78 -23.39 10.17
N LEU A 75 -2.62 -22.75 10.32
CA LEU A 75 -1.52 -22.87 9.37
C LEU A 75 -0.88 -24.27 9.36
N LYS A 76 -1.03 -25.06 10.43
CA LYS A 76 -0.60 -26.47 10.47
C LYS A 76 -1.45 -27.41 9.62
N THR A 77 -2.66 -27.01 9.24
CA THR A 77 -3.50 -27.82 8.35
C THR A 77 -2.78 -27.99 7.00
N PRO A 78 -2.74 -29.22 6.43
CA PRO A 78 -2.06 -29.47 5.17
C PRO A 78 -2.53 -28.52 4.06
N ASN A 79 -1.58 -28.00 3.27
CA ASN A 79 -1.86 -27.08 2.16
C ASN A 79 -2.57 -25.77 2.57
N SER A 80 -2.53 -25.37 3.84
CA SER A 80 -3.11 -24.11 4.34
C SER A 80 -2.59 -22.87 3.61
N PHE A 81 -1.41 -22.95 2.98
CA PHE A 81 -0.81 -21.89 2.16
C PHE A 81 -1.77 -21.36 1.07
N TYR A 82 -2.61 -22.23 0.51
CA TYR A 82 -3.55 -21.88 -0.54
C TYR A 82 -4.91 -21.43 -0.03
N PHE A 83 -5.14 -21.50 1.28
CA PHE A 83 -6.38 -21.02 1.90
C PHE A 83 -6.25 -19.52 2.17
N PRO A 84 -7.12 -18.66 1.58
CA PRO A 84 -6.86 -17.23 1.52
C PRO A 84 -7.14 -16.47 2.82
N PHE A 85 -7.94 -17.03 3.74
CA PHE A 85 -8.39 -16.37 4.98
C PHE A 85 -9.16 -15.05 4.73
N ASP A 86 -9.96 -14.98 3.66
CA ASP A 86 -10.66 -13.77 3.20
C ASP A 86 -11.55 -13.09 4.24
N SER A 87 -12.00 -13.81 5.28
CA SER A 87 -12.90 -13.23 6.29
C SER A 87 -12.17 -12.49 7.41
N ILE A 88 -10.84 -12.58 7.48
CA ILE A 88 -10.00 -11.93 8.50
C ILE A 88 -9.51 -10.59 7.94
N THR A 89 -10.20 -9.50 8.23
CA THR A 89 -9.90 -8.17 7.64
C THR A 89 -8.85 -7.36 8.41
N THR A 90 -8.62 -7.67 9.69
CA THR A 90 -7.64 -6.96 10.53
C THR A 90 -6.19 -7.35 10.23
N VAL A 91 -6.00 -8.51 9.60
CA VAL A 91 -4.66 -9.03 9.27
C VAL A 91 -4.41 -8.83 7.79
N SER A 92 -3.33 -8.12 7.47
CA SER A 92 -2.88 -8.06 6.08
C SER A 92 -2.18 -9.36 5.71
N ILE A 93 -2.57 -9.93 4.57
CA ILE A 93 -2.00 -11.15 3.99
C ILE A 93 -1.56 -10.81 2.57
N GLN A 94 -0.25 -10.88 2.31
CA GLN A 94 0.31 -10.51 1.00
C GLN A 94 1.10 -11.66 0.38
N TYR A 95 0.95 -11.87 -0.93
CA TYR A 95 1.72 -12.82 -1.71
C TYR A 95 2.61 -12.09 -2.74
N PRO A 96 3.83 -12.57 -2.98
CA PRO A 96 4.56 -12.24 -4.19
C PRO A 96 3.89 -12.89 -5.41
N GLU A 97 4.21 -12.40 -6.61
CA GLU A 97 3.63 -12.88 -7.87
C GLU A 97 3.89 -14.39 -8.10
N ASP A 98 5.07 -14.88 -7.69
CA ASP A 98 5.43 -16.29 -7.79
C ASP A 98 4.82 -17.18 -6.68
N SER A 99 4.15 -16.57 -5.70
CA SER A 99 3.54 -17.22 -4.54
C SER A 99 4.48 -18.18 -3.78
N THR A 100 5.78 -17.88 -3.74
CA THR A 100 6.78 -18.70 -3.02
C THR A 100 6.63 -18.64 -1.50
N PHE A 101 6.05 -17.56 -0.99
CA PHE A 101 5.68 -17.37 0.40
C PHE A 101 4.43 -16.49 0.50
N ARG A 102 3.94 -16.28 1.71
CA ARG A 102 3.01 -15.21 2.05
C ARG A 102 3.37 -14.62 3.39
N ILE A 103 3.08 -13.34 3.57
CA ILE A 103 3.37 -12.62 4.80
C ILE A 103 2.06 -12.16 5.45
N PHE A 104 1.95 -12.45 6.74
CA PHE A 104 0.88 -11.98 7.62
C PHE A 104 1.44 -10.84 8.45
N THR A 105 0.73 -9.71 8.52
CA THR A 105 1.06 -8.61 9.43
C THR A 105 -0.18 -7.93 9.99
N TRP A 106 -0.17 -7.61 11.27
CA TRP A 106 -1.19 -6.83 11.95
C TRP A 106 -0.58 -6.02 13.10
N GLY A 107 -1.33 -5.06 13.62
CA GLY A 107 -0.91 -4.23 14.75
C GLY A 107 -1.88 -4.35 15.92
N VAL A 108 -1.35 -4.15 17.13
CA VAL A 108 -2.11 -3.98 18.37
C VAL A 108 -1.80 -2.58 18.91
N GLU A 109 -2.83 -1.75 19.07
CA GLU A 109 -2.71 -0.41 19.63
C GLU A 109 -2.62 -0.46 21.16
N SER A 110 -1.64 0.23 21.74
CA SER A 110 -1.55 0.50 23.18
C SER A 110 -2.30 1.79 23.56
N GLU A 111 -2.60 1.98 24.85
CA GLU A 111 -3.34 3.16 25.34
C GLU A 111 -2.67 4.49 24.98
N ASN A 112 -1.35 4.51 24.83
CA ASN A 112 -0.58 5.69 24.44
C ASN A 112 -0.52 5.91 22.92
N THR A 113 -1.36 5.20 22.14
CA THR A 113 -1.43 5.19 20.66
C THR A 113 -0.15 4.73 19.96
N PHE A 114 0.72 4.04 20.68
CA PHE A 114 1.80 3.28 20.05
C PHE A 114 1.23 1.97 19.52
N PHE A 115 1.92 1.40 18.54
CA PHE A 115 1.49 0.16 17.91
C PHE A 115 2.61 -0.87 18.05
N HIS A 116 2.25 -2.04 18.57
CA HIS A 116 3.10 -3.22 18.49
C HIS A 116 2.64 -4.09 17.34
N HIS A 117 3.57 -4.43 16.45
CA HIS A 117 3.27 -5.21 15.28
C HIS A 117 3.57 -6.68 15.51
N TYR A 118 2.84 -7.51 14.80
CA TYR A 118 3.01 -8.95 14.80
C TYR A 118 2.99 -9.41 13.36
N GLY A 119 3.74 -10.46 13.08
CA GLY A 119 3.72 -11.04 11.75
C GLY A 119 4.29 -12.43 11.67
N ALA A 120 4.11 -13.04 10.51
CA ALA A 120 4.69 -14.33 10.19
C ALA A 120 4.85 -14.47 8.68
N ILE A 121 5.95 -15.08 8.25
CA ILE A 121 6.13 -15.52 6.87
C ILE A 121 5.86 -17.01 6.81
N GLN A 122 4.86 -17.42 6.03
CA GLN A 122 4.64 -18.83 5.69
C GLN A 122 5.22 -19.12 4.31
N MET A 123 6.14 -20.09 4.24
CA MET A 123 6.69 -20.55 2.97
C MET A 123 5.73 -21.55 2.31
N ARG A 124 5.67 -21.51 0.98
CA ARG A 124 5.06 -22.60 0.21
C ARG A 124 5.97 -23.83 0.26
N THR A 125 5.41 -24.98 0.60
CA THR A 125 6.12 -26.26 0.68
C THR A 125 5.48 -27.25 -0.28
N GLU A 126 6.28 -28.14 -0.88
CA GLU A 126 5.80 -29.15 -1.81
C GLU A 126 5.00 -30.26 -1.10
N ASP A 127 5.39 -30.61 0.13
CA ASP A 127 4.70 -31.62 0.95
C ASP A 127 3.49 -31.07 1.71
N GLY A 128 3.16 -29.79 1.51
CA GLY A 128 2.03 -29.11 2.14
C GLY A 128 2.18 -28.86 3.64
N LYS A 129 3.35 -29.13 4.24
CA LYS A 129 3.60 -28.91 5.68
C LYS A 129 3.94 -27.45 5.99
N LEU A 130 3.67 -27.04 7.22
CA LEU A 130 3.97 -25.70 7.69
C LEU A 130 5.48 -25.45 7.81
N LYS A 131 6.01 -24.51 7.00
CA LYS A 131 7.30 -23.83 7.24
C LYS A 131 7.00 -22.36 7.52
N LEU A 132 7.27 -21.92 8.76
CA LEU A 132 6.85 -20.62 9.29
C LEU A 132 8.02 -19.88 9.93
N PHE A 133 8.16 -18.59 9.64
CA PHE A 133 9.06 -17.68 10.33
C PHE A 133 8.24 -16.65 11.11
N PRO A 134 8.15 -16.72 12.45
CA PRO A 134 7.53 -15.66 13.24
C PRO A 134 8.36 -14.38 13.13
N LEU A 135 7.68 -13.24 12.98
CA LEU A 135 8.29 -11.91 12.96
C LEU A 135 8.12 -11.26 14.32
N PHE A 136 9.24 -10.91 14.95
CA PHE A 136 9.28 -10.23 16.23
C PHE A 136 9.59 -8.76 15.99
N ASP A 137 8.65 -7.90 16.36
CA ASP A 137 8.79 -6.46 16.24
C ASP A 137 9.87 -5.94 17.19
N ALA A 138 10.87 -5.27 16.63
CA ALA A 138 11.95 -4.63 17.36
C ALA A 138 12.03 -3.12 17.07
N SER A 139 10.97 -2.50 16.52
CA SER A 139 10.94 -1.09 16.12
C SER A 139 11.44 -0.15 17.22
N ASP A 140 11.04 -0.39 18.47
CA ASP A 140 11.38 0.44 19.64
C ASP A 140 12.86 0.32 20.04
N TYR A 141 13.54 -0.75 19.62
CA TYR A 141 14.93 -1.04 19.95
C TYR A 141 15.89 -0.76 18.80
N ILE A 142 15.38 -0.44 17.60
CA ILE A 142 16.18 -0.11 16.42
C ILE A 142 16.53 1.37 16.44
N LEU A 143 17.74 1.70 16.92
CA LEU A 143 18.25 3.08 16.95
C LEU A 143 18.53 3.64 15.55
N ASN A 144 19.02 2.80 14.63
CA ASN A 144 19.26 3.17 13.25
C ASN A 144 18.30 2.40 12.34
N THR A 145 17.31 3.09 11.79
CA THR A 145 16.28 2.50 10.92
C THR A 145 16.83 1.91 9.62
N ASP A 146 18.08 2.25 9.26
CA ASP A 146 18.82 1.72 8.11
C ASP A 146 19.53 0.38 8.41
N THR A 147 19.28 -0.20 9.58
CA THR A 147 19.83 -1.52 9.97
C THR A 147 19.15 -2.65 9.18
N ILE A 148 19.95 -3.56 8.62
CA ILE A 148 19.48 -4.82 8.03
C ILE A 148 19.07 -5.75 9.17
N THR A 149 17.88 -6.33 9.08
CA THR A 149 17.31 -7.14 10.16
C THR A 149 16.90 -8.52 9.68
N ASP A 150 16.64 -9.42 10.63
CA ASP A 150 16.07 -10.74 10.39
C ASP A 150 14.65 -10.83 10.97
N ASN A 151 14.04 -12.02 10.96
CA ASN A 151 12.72 -12.19 11.56
C ASN A 151 12.67 -11.99 13.07
N LYS A 152 13.81 -12.01 13.78
CA LYS A 152 13.86 -11.83 15.24
C LYS A 152 14.01 -10.36 15.65
N ASN A 153 14.35 -9.49 14.71
CA ASN A 153 14.54 -8.07 14.92
C ASN A 153 13.82 -7.27 13.81
N TRP A 154 12.64 -7.74 13.40
CA TRP A 154 11.93 -7.17 12.27
C TRP A 154 11.47 -5.73 12.58
N TYR A 155 11.54 -4.84 11.58
CA TYR A 155 11.03 -3.48 11.70
C TYR A 155 9.51 -3.52 11.52
N GLY A 156 8.77 -3.57 12.63
CA GLY A 156 7.34 -3.80 12.66
C GLY A 156 6.53 -2.81 11.83
N CYS A 157 5.69 -3.34 10.95
CA CYS A 157 4.70 -2.57 10.20
C CYS A 157 3.63 -3.49 9.59
N MET A 158 2.53 -2.91 9.10
CA MET A 158 1.55 -3.64 8.31
C MET A 158 1.89 -3.56 6.83
N TYR A 159 2.27 -4.69 6.22
CA TYR A 159 2.59 -4.75 4.79
C TYR A 159 1.33 -4.81 3.95
N TYR A 160 1.16 -3.94 2.96
CA TYR A 160 -0.03 -3.87 2.11
C TYR A 160 0.23 -4.19 0.64
N LYS A 161 1.49 -4.35 0.23
CA LYS A 161 1.84 -4.74 -1.14
C LYS A 161 3.22 -5.40 -1.19
N ILE A 162 3.38 -6.34 -2.12
CA ILE A 162 4.66 -6.90 -2.54
C ILE A 162 4.83 -6.64 -4.03
N VAL A 163 5.98 -6.12 -4.43
CA VAL A 163 6.40 -6.03 -5.83
C VAL A 163 7.57 -6.98 -6.04
N GLN A 164 7.40 -7.94 -6.94
CA GLN A 164 8.43 -8.91 -7.30
C GLN A 164 9.19 -8.44 -8.55
N ARG A 165 10.52 -8.57 -8.54
CA ARG A 165 11.38 -8.38 -9.70
C ARG A 165 12.36 -9.54 -9.82
N ARG A 166 12.69 -9.91 -11.05
CA ARG A 166 13.74 -10.89 -11.35
C ARG A 166 14.93 -10.19 -12.02
N PHE A 167 16.14 -10.41 -11.51
CA PHE A 167 17.36 -9.87 -12.09
C PHE A 167 18.53 -10.84 -11.86
N PHE A 168 19.33 -11.13 -12.89
CA PHE A 168 20.41 -12.14 -12.87
C PHE A 168 20.03 -13.45 -12.15
N ASN A 169 18.88 -14.01 -12.53
CA ASN A 169 18.36 -15.27 -11.98
C ASN A 169 18.05 -15.26 -10.47
N LYS A 170 17.93 -14.07 -9.87
CA LYS A 170 17.51 -13.87 -8.48
C LYS A 170 16.20 -13.10 -8.42
N ASP A 171 15.32 -13.52 -7.54
CA ASP A 171 14.07 -12.83 -7.23
C ASP A 171 14.27 -11.83 -6.09
N TYR A 172 13.61 -10.67 -6.21
CA TYR A 172 13.67 -9.54 -5.31
C TYR A 172 12.24 -9.16 -4.93
N TYR A 173 11.95 -9.08 -3.64
CA TYR A 173 10.62 -8.80 -3.12
C TYR A 173 10.63 -7.47 -2.37
N THR A 174 10.08 -6.43 -3.00
CA THR A 174 9.94 -5.12 -2.35
C THR A 174 8.62 -5.09 -1.59
N LEU A 175 8.70 -4.99 -0.27
CA LEU A 175 7.56 -4.92 0.62
C LEU A 175 7.19 -3.45 0.85
N PHE A 176 5.90 -3.15 0.85
CA PHE A 176 5.35 -1.83 1.16
C PHE A 176 4.60 -1.90 2.48
N GLY A 177 5.05 -1.11 3.47
CA GLY A 177 4.56 -1.12 4.84
C GLY A 177 3.94 0.20 5.27
N TRP A 178 3.01 0.12 6.21
CA TRP A 178 2.44 1.25 6.94
C TRP A 178 2.53 0.98 8.44
N ASP A 179 2.93 2.00 9.19
CA ASP A 179 3.05 1.99 10.65
C ASP A 179 2.35 3.25 11.18
N ALA A 180 1.36 3.07 12.06
CA ALA A 180 0.64 4.18 12.67
C ALA A 180 1.49 4.99 13.66
N ASN A 181 2.68 4.48 14.04
CA ASN A 181 3.74 5.09 14.81
C ASN A 181 3.34 5.57 16.22
N ASN A 182 2.81 6.80 16.34
CA ASN A 182 2.45 7.40 17.63
C ASN A 182 1.36 8.48 17.46
N MET A 183 1.06 9.23 18.53
CA MET A 183 0.05 10.30 18.53
C MET A 183 0.31 11.43 17.51
N ARG A 184 1.57 11.67 17.12
CA ARG A 184 1.99 12.86 16.36
C ARG A 184 2.27 12.59 14.89
N SER A 185 2.66 11.38 14.55
CA SER A 185 3.05 11.01 13.19
C SER A 185 2.64 9.59 12.85
N GLN A 186 2.76 9.25 11.58
CA GLN A 186 2.65 7.91 11.03
C GLN A 186 3.75 7.71 9.98
N LYS A 187 4.02 6.46 9.61
CA LYS A 187 5.07 6.10 8.65
C LYS A 187 4.53 5.26 7.52
N LYS A 188 5.07 5.49 6.32
CA LYS A 188 5.06 4.52 5.23
C LYS A 188 6.48 4.15 4.92
N LEU A 189 6.73 2.89 4.62
CA LEU A 189 8.07 2.41 4.32
C LEU A 189 8.07 1.40 3.19
N ILE A 190 9.23 1.27 2.55
CA ILE A 190 9.53 0.17 1.65
C ILE A 190 10.86 -0.46 2.05
N GLU A 191 10.92 -1.78 1.95
CA GLU A 191 12.12 -2.54 2.22
C GLU A 191 12.19 -3.79 1.35
N MET A 192 13.41 -4.31 1.18
CA MET A 192 13.62 -5.55 0.46
C MET A 192 13.49 -6.74 1.42
N LEU A 193 12.68 -7.72 1.05
CA LEU A 193 12.73 -9.06 1.65
C LEU A 193 13.58 -9.96 0.75
N SER A 194 14.54 -10.62 1.36
CA SER A 194 15.35 -11.66 0.73
C SER A 194 15.47 -12.86 1.66
N PHE A 195 15.95 -13.98 1.14
CA PHE A 195 16.21 -15.17 1.94
C PHE A 195 17.70 -15.52 1.86
N LYS A 196 18.35 -15.63 3.02
CA LYS A 196 19.74 -16.07 3.16
C LYS A 196 19.74 -17.33 4.03
N ASP A 197 20.31 -18.41 3.54
CA ASP A 197 20.31 -19.71 4.22
C ASP A 197 18.89 -20.12 4.65
N ASP A 198 17.94 -19.95 3.72
CA ASP A 198 16.49 -20.15 3.90
C ASP A 198 15.79 -19.28 4.96
N LYS A 199 16.47 -18.29 5.55
CA LYS A 199 15.90 -17.39 6.56
C LYS A 199 15.61 -16.01 5.98
N PRO A 200 14.50 -15.37 6.37
CA PRO A 200 14.15 -14.03 5.89
C PRO A 200 15.14 -12.98 6.40
N VAL A 201 15.52 -12.08 5.51
CA VAL A 201 16.37 -10.91 5.75
C VAL A 201 15.68 -9.68 5.17
N PHE A 202 15.56 -8.66 6.01
CA PHE A 202 14.83 -7.42 5.79
C PHE A 202 15.80 -6.26 5.58
N GLY A 203 15.59 -5.53 4.49
CA GLY A 203 16.46 -4.46 4.01
C GLY A 203 17.62 -4.96 3.12
N GLY A 204 18.57 -4.08 2.88
CA GLY A 204 19.77 -4.34 2.08
C GLY A 204 19.98 -3.28 0.99
N PRO A 205 21.15 -3.27 0.32
CA PRO A 205 21.63 -2.12 -0.44
C PRO A 205 20.93 -1.92 -1.80
N PHE A 206 19.63 -1.65 -1.76
CA PHE A 206 18.75 -1.65 -2.92
C PHE A 206 18.18 -0.27 -3.26
N PHE A 207 18.19 0.70 -2.34
CA PHE A 207 17.70 2.06 -2.62
C PHE A 207 18.88 3.00 -2.88
N SER A 208 19.10 3.34 -4.14
CA SER A 208 20.24 4.13 -4.60
C SER A 208 19.84 5.55 -4.97
N TYR A 209 20.63 6.51 -4.51
CA TYR A 209 20.52 7.95 -4.82
C TYR A 209 21.76 8.42 -5.59
N ALA A 210 22.40 7.52 -6.34
CA ALA A 210 23.63 7.81 -7.05
C ALA A 210 23.42 8.70 -8.29
N GLU A 211 22.18 8.74 -8.80
CA GLU A 211 21.78 9.58 -9.94
C GLU A 211 21.12 10.90 -9.50
N ASP A 212 21.03 11.18 -8.20
CA ASP A 212 20.51 12.45 -7.67
C ASP A 212 21.45 13.60 -8.02
N THR A 213 20.88 14.80 -8.18
CA THR A 213 21.65 16.03 -8.39
C THR A 213 22.64 16.27 -7.24
N VAL A 214 22.21 15.93 -6.03
CA VAL A 214 23.06 15.88 -4.83
C VAL A 214 23.15 14.42 -4.37
N PRO A 215 24.31 13.76 -4.52
CA PRO A 215 24.46 12.35 -4.13
C PRO A 215 24.13 12.12 -2.66
N LYS A 216 23.28 11.13 -2.37
CA LYS A 216 22.95 10.69 -1.02
C LYS A 216 23.46 9.27 -0.77
N PRO A 217 23.70 8.89 0.49
CA PRO A 217 24.06 7.51 0.80
C PRO A 217 22.97 6.55 0.35
N LEU A 218 23.40 5.38 -0.12
CA LEU A 218 22.52 4.26 -0.36
C LEU A 218 21.81 3.85 0.93
N ARG A 219 20.55 3.42 0.82
CA ARG A 219 19.71 3.02 1.94
C ARG A 219 19.31 1.55 1.87
N ASN A 220 19.22 0.94 3.04
CA ASN A 220 18.71 -0.42 3.24
C ASN A 220 17.19 -0.46 3.37
N ARG A 221 16.59 0.63 3.87
CA ARG A 221 15.15 0.82 4.04
C ARG A 221 14.81 2.27 3.73
N PHE A 222 13.69 2.50 3.04
CA PHE A 222 13.18 3.85 2.80
C PHE A 222 11.94 4.07 3.67
N ILE A 223 11.92 5.17 4.43
CA ILE A 223 10.85 5.50 5.37
C ILE A 223 10.43 6.95 5.15
N LEU A 224 9.13 7.15 4.99
CA LEU A 224 8.44 8.42 5.00
C LEU A 224 7.68 8.54 6.32
N GLU A 225 8.15 9.38 7.24
CA GLU A 225 7.39 9.76 8.42
C GLU A 225 6.73 11.12 8.19
N TYR A 226 5.44 11.22 8.51
CA TYR A 226 4.62 12.38 8.23
C TYR A 226 3.57 12.62 9.32
N LYS A 227 2.96 13.81 9.28
CA LYS A 227 1.96 14.26 10.24
C LYS A 227 0.80 13.26 10.37
N LYS A 228 0.29 13.06 11.60
CA LYS A 228 -0.72 12.03 11.92
C LYS A 228 -2.01 12.12 11.09
N ASP A 229 -2.49 13.33 10.82
CA ASP A 229 -3.68 13.62 10.01
C ASP A 229 -3.35 13.91 8.53
N GLY A 230 -2.07 13.85 8.16
CA GLY A 230 -1.62 14.01 6.78
C GLY A 230 -2.00 12.82 5.91
N THR A 231 -2.26 13.06 4.63
CA THR A 231 -2.41 12.02 3.62
C THR A 231 -1.18 12.03 2.73
N VAL A 232 -0.45 10.91 2.71
CA VAL A 232 0.78 10.74 1.92
C VAL A 232 0.69 9.48 1.10
N SER A 233 0.97 9.54 -0.20
CA SER A 233 1.05 8.38 -1.07
C SER A 233 2.46 7.75 -1.08
N LEU A 234 2.50 6.41 -1.13
CA LEU A 234 3.68 5.60 -1.43
C LEU A 234 3.14 4.34 -2.09
N SER A 235 3.37 4.18 -3.38
CA SER A 235 2.76 3.09 -4.14
C SER A 235 3.60 2.71 -5.34
N TYR A 236 3.35 1.52 -5.87
CA TYR A 236 3.92 1.10 -7.15
C TYR A 236 2.94 1.40 -8.28
N ASN A 237 3.35 2.26 -9.21
CA ASN A 237 2.62 2.59 -10.42
C ASN A 237 3.00 1.61 -11.54
N GLN A 238 2.02 0.84 -12.01
CA GLN A 238 2.24 -0.20 -13.02
C GLN A 238 2.53 0.38 -14.42
N ASP A 239 1.85 1.46 -14.81
CA ASP A 239 2.01 2.09 -16.13
C ASP A 239 3.39 2.74 -16.28
N MET A 240 3.89 3.33 -15.19
CA MET A 240 5.20 3.97 -15.13
C MET A 240 6.34 3.01 -14.76
N ASP A 241 6.01 1.77 -14.39
CA ASP A 241 6.94 0.72 -13.94
C ASP A 241 7.89 1.19 -12.81
N MET A 242 7.37 1.98 -11.87
CA MET A 242 8.16 2.61 -10.80
C MET A 242 7.39 2.76 -9.50
N ILE A 243 8.13 2.94 -8.41
CA ILE A 243 7.59 3.39 -7.12
C ILE A 243 7.40 4.90 -7.21
N VAL A 244 6.24 5.40 -6.82
CA VAL A 244 5.91 6.83 -6.76
C VAL A 244 5.44 7.16 -5.35
N TYR A 245 5.91 8.28 -4.82
CA TYR A 245 5.53 8.78 -3.52
C TYR A 245 5.50 10.30 -3.48
N ASP A 246 4.76 10.83 -2.51
CA ASP A 246 4.63 12.28 -2.35
C ASP A 246 5.93 12.87 -1.82
N HIS A 247 6.36 13.98 -2.41
CA HIS A 247 7.38 14.82 -1.80
C HIS A 247 6.82 15.45 -0.52
N LEU A 248 7.63 15.45 0.54
CA LEU A 248 7.20 15.88 1.87
C LEU A 248 7.87 17.18 2.30
N ILE A 249 7.05 18.17 2.66
CA ILE A 249 7.50 19.45 3.21
C ILE A 249 6.94 19.67 4.61
N SER A 250 7.64 20.46 5.43
CA SER A 250 7.12 20.86 6.74
C SER A 250 6.17 22.05 6.62
N GLU A 251 4.90 21.89 7.00
CA GLU A 251 3.92 22.98 7.02
C GLU A 251 4.28 24.12 8.02
N THR A 252 5.10 23.81 9.03
CA THR A 252 5.58 24.77 10.05
C THR A 252 7.04 25.20 9.87
N ASN A 253 7.66 24.89 8.72
CA ASN A 253 9.08 25.17 8.45
C ASN A 253 10.07 24.57 9.48
N GLN A 254 9.78 23.36 9.97
CA GLN A 254 10.60 22.59 10.92
C GLN A 254 11.15 21.31 10.24
N PRO A 255 12.22 21.40 9.43
CA PRO A 255 12.70 20.29 8.59
C PRO A 255 13.26 19.09 9.36
N LYS A 256 13.42 19.19 10.68
CA LYS A 256 13.86 18.08 11.55
C LYS A 256 12.72 17.43 12.33
N LYS A 257 11.46 17.78 12.01
CA LYS A 257 10.29 17.33 12.75
C LYS A 257 9.30 16.63 11.81
N PRO A 258 9.45 15.32 11.58
CA PRO A 258 8.59 14.58 10.64
C PRO A 258 7.09 14.67 10.95
N SER A 259 6.72 14.88 12.22
CA SER A 259 5.32 15.13 12.62
C SER A 259 4.70 16.41 12.06
N THR A 260 5.44 17.25 11.33
CA THR A 260 4.89 18.42 10.62
C THR A 260 4.91 18.26 9.11
N PHE A 261 5.34 17.09 8.61
CA PHE A 261 5.47 16.86 7.18
C PHE A 261 4.13 16.52 6.54
N VAL A 262 3.87 17.16 5.39
CA VAL A 262 2.69 16.97 4.55
C VAL A 262 3.13 16.90 3.10
N SER A 263 2.29 16.30 2.25
CA SER A 263 2.47 16.28 0.80
C SER A 263 2.32 17.69 0.23
N ASP A 264 3.24 18.10 -0.66
CA ASP A 264 3.14 19.35 -1.44
C ASP A 264 2.57 19.12 -2.86
N LEU A 265 2.11 17.89 -3.14
CA LEU A 265 1.60 17.43 -4.43
C LEU A 265 2.65 17.34 -5.55
N ASP A 266 3.94 17.54 -5.25
CA ASP A 266 5.02 17.06 -6.10
C ASP A 266 5.32 15.58 -5.76
N TYR A 267 5.95 14.89 -6.71
CA TYR A 267 6.19 13.45 -6.60
C TYR A 267 7.64 13.09 -6.90
N GLU A 268 8.20 12.28 -6.02
CA GLU A 268 9.46 11.57 -6.20
C GLU A 268 9.18 10.10 -6.50
N GLY A 269 10.22 9.36 -6.86
CA GLY A 269 10.06 7.94 -7.14
C GLY A 269 11.33 7.12 -7.10
N PHE A 270 11.15 5.82 -7.32
CA PHE A 270 12.24 4.89 -7.57
C PHE A 270 11.95 4.04 -8.79
N LYS A 271 12.89 3.99 -9.72
CA LYS A 271 12.82 3.11 -10.89
C LYS A 271 13.78 1.94 -10.75
N TRP A 272 13.32 0.75 -11.13
CA TRP A 272 14.14 -0.46 -11.05
C TRP A 272 15.20 -0.44 -12.15
N LYS A 273 16.49 -0.41 -11.78
CA LYS A 273 17.64 -0.48 -12.69
C LYS A 273 18.72 -1.36 -12.09
N GLY A 274 19.19 -2.35 -12.84
CA GLY A 274 20.37 -3.13 -12.46
C GLY A 274 20.27 -3.84 -11.10
N GLY A 275 19.08 -4.29 -10.70
CA GLY A 275 18.85 -4.95 -9.41
C GLY A 275 18.69 -3.99 -8.22
N LYS A 276 18.47 -2.69 -8.47
CA LYS A 276 18.27 -1.66 -7.46
C LYS A 276 17.09 -0.75 -7.83
N TRP A 277 16.48 -0.18 -6.82
CA TRP A 277 15.59 0.97 -6.90
C TRP A 277 16.43 2.24 -6.94
N VAL A 278 16.52 2.87 -8.11
CA VAL A 278 17.27 4.13 -8.31
C VAL A 278 16.30 5.30 -8.22
N HIS A 279 16.63 6.26 -7.36
CA HIS A 279 15.79 7.41 -7.04
C HIS A 279 15.58 8.33 -8.25
N ILE A 280 14.41 8.98 -8.28
CA ILE A 280 14.00 9.98 -9.27
C ILE A 280 13.48 11.19 -8.48
N GLU A 281 14.21 12.30 -8.53
CA GLU A 281 13.90 13.53 -7.78
C GLU A 281 12.58 14.19 -8.21
N LYS A 282 12.17 14.03 -9.47
CA LYS A 282 10.92 14.59 -9.98
C LYS A 282 10.30 13.65 -11.00
N VAL A 283 9.16 13.06 -10.68
CA VAL A 283 8.45 12.13 -11.56
C VAL A 283 7.72 12.89 -12.68
N PHE A 284 7.00 13.95 -12.32
CA PHE A 284 6.22 14.75 -13.26
C PHE A 284 6.92 16.08 -13.56
N HIS A 285 7.15 16.34 -14.84
CA HIS A 285 7.82 17.55 -15.33
C HIS A 285 6.83 18.58 -15.90
N ASP A 286 5.53 18.28 -15.80
CA ASP A 286 4.44 19.12 -16.29
C ASP A 286 4.24 20.31 -15.37
N ALA A 287 5.19 21.25 -15.39
CA ALA A 287 4.88 22.61 -15.01
C ALA A 287 3.84 23.14 -16.00
N LEU A 288 2.71 23.66 -15.50
CA LEU A 288 1.92 24.60 -16.28
C LEU A 288 2.90 25.67 -16.77
N GLN A 289 3.17 25.74 -18.07
CA GLN A 289 4.02 26.82 -18.59
C GLN A 289 3.36 28.13 -18.18
N LEU A 290 4.08 28.97 -17.40
CA LEU A 290 3.58 30.28 -16.98
C LEU A 290 3.08 31.02 -18.22
N GLY A 291 1.78 31.32 -18.28
CA GLY A 291 1.15 31.99 -19.43
C GLY A 291 0.50 31.08 -20.49
N LYS A 292 0.62 29.75 -20.39
CA LYS A 292 -0.21 28.79 -21.16
C LYS A 292 -1.29 28.16 -20.27
N TYR A 293 -2.04 29.00 -19.57
CA TYR A 293 -3.31 28.55 -19.03
C TYR A 293 -4.23 28.23 -20.21
N PRO A 294 -5.01 27.15 -20.18
CA PRO A 294 -6.12 27.00 -21.11
C PRO A 294 -7.08 28.16 -20.83
N VAL A 295 -6.94 29.23 -21.60
CA VAL A 295 -7.91 30.33 -21.61
C VAL A 295 -9.14 29.73 -22.25
N GLY A 296 -10.13 29.37 -21.42
CA GLY A 296 -11.44 28.98 -21.93
C GLY A 296 -11.89 30.07 -22.90
N GLN A 297 -12.22 29.72 -24.14
CA GLN A 297 -12.76 30.70 -25.08
C GLN A 297 -13.97 31.36 -24.42
N PRO A 298 -14.09 32.70 -24.42
CA PRO A 298 -15.22 33.36 -23.80
C PRO A 298 -16.51 32.78 -24.40
N LEU A 299 -17.37 32.26 -23.52
CA LEU A 299 -18.66 31.72 -23.94
C LEU A 299 -19.46 32.86 -24.58
N ASP A 300 -19.80 32.72 -25.86
CA ASP A 300 -20.70 33.65 -26.52
C ASP A 300 -22.13 33.42 -25.99
N TYR A 301 -22.47 34.14 -24.92
CA TYR A 301 -23.76 34.03 -24.24
C TYR A 301 -24.95 34.31 -25.17
N LYS A 302 -24.74 34.92 -26.35
CA LYS A 302 -25.80 35.15 -27.35
C LYS A 302 -26.23 33.88 -28.09
N LYS A 303 -25.43 32.81 -28.06
CA LYS A 303 -25.74 31.52 -28.70
C LYS A 303 -26.31 30.48 -27.73
N LYS A 304 -26.48 30.86 -26.46
CA LYS A 304 -26.99 29.96 -25.43
C LYS A 304 -28.51 29.82 -25.60
N ASP A 305 -28.93 28.77 -26.28
CA ASP A 305 -30.34 28.38 -26.33
C ASP A 305 -30.79 27.90 -24.95
N LEU A 306 -31.56 28.73 -24.26
CA LEU A 306 -32.08 28.46 -22.91
C LEU A 306 -33.09 27.31 -22.90
N THR A 307 -33.58 26.87 -24.06
CA THR A 307 -34.51 25.74 -24.16
C THR A 307 -33.81 24.38 -24.31
N LYS A 308 -32.51 24.37 -24.65
CA LYS A 308 -31.67 23.17 -24.76
C LYS A 308 -30.26 23.46 -24.24
N PRO A 309 -30.03 23.35 -22.91
CA PRO A 309 -28.70 23.60 -22.35
C PRO A 309 -27.70 22.58 -22.89
N LYS A 310 -26.64 23.06 -23.54
CA LYS A 310 -25.46 22.29 -23.95
C LYS A 310 -24.27 22.62 -23.08
N THR A 311 -23.36 21.66 -22.89
CA THR A 311 -22.10 21.90 -22.17
C THR A 311 -21.13 22.70 -23.04
N ALA A 312 -20.11 23.31 -22.41
CA ALA A 312 -19.09 24.09 -23.14
C ALA A 312 -18.30 23.22 -24.13
N GLU A 313 -18.15 21.93 -23.82
CA GLU A 313 -17.46 20.94 -24.65
C GLU A 313 -18.26 20.63 -25.92
N GLU A 314 -19.57 20.38 -25.81
CA GLU A 314 -20.47 20.13 -26.95
C GLU A 314 -20.53 21.31 -27.92
N ILE A 315 -20.52 22.54 -27.41
CA ILE A 315 -20.52 23.76 -28.22
C ILE A 315 -19.19 23.90 -28.98
N ASN A 316 -18.07 23.58 -28.34
CA ASN A 316 -16.75 23.67 -28.94
C ASN A 316 -16.54 22.58 -30.01
N GLU A 317 -17.02 21.35 -29.79
CA GLU A 317 -16.95 20.27 -30.76
C GLU A 317 -17.76 20.56 -32.04
N GLU A 318 -18.99 21.09 -31.91
CA GLU A 318 -19.79 21.51 -33.07
C GLU A 318 -19.14 22.65 -33.85
N THR A 319 -18.39 23.52 -33.17
CA THR A 319 -17.70 24.65 -33.79
C THR A 319 -16.44 24.19 -34.53
N LEU A 320 -15.72 23.20 -33.99
CA LEU A 320 -14.56 22.56 -34.63
C LEU A 320 -14.96 21.73 -35.86
N GLN A 321 -16.08 21.01 -35.81
CA GLN A 321 -16.60 20.24 -36.96
C GLN A 321 -17.07 21.14 -38.12
N LYS A 322 -17.41 22.40 -37.85
CA LYS A 322 -17.87 23.37 -38.86
C LYS A 322 -16.74 24.18 -39.52
N GLN A 323 -15.48 24.03 -39.11
CA GLN A 323 -14.36 24.68 -39.81
C GLN A 323 -13.95 23.89 -41.06
N PRO A 324 -13.93 24.49 -42.26
CA PRO A 324 -13.51 23.78 -43.47
C PRO A 324 -12.02 23.44 -43.41
N SER A 325 -11.67 22.22 -43.80
CA SER A 325 -10.29 21.72 -43.83
C SER A 325 -9.42 22.58 -44.75
N LYS A 326 -8.44 23.30 -44.16
CA LYS A 326 -7.44 24.04 -44.94
C LYS A 326 -6.59 23.05 -45.75
N LYS A 327 -6.70 23.10 -47.09
CA LYS A 327 -5.84 22.37 -48.03
C LYS A 327 -4.37 22.74 -47.81
N LYS A 328 -3.50 21.73 -47.71
CA LYS A 328 -2.03 21.89 -47.69
C LYS A 328 -1.55 22.50 -49.02
N PRO A 329 -0.67 23.52 -49.03
CA PRO A 329 -0.01 23.97 -50.24
C PRO A 329 1.10 22.97 -50.64
N LYS A 330 1.32 22.84 -51.95
CA LYS A 330 2.38 22.02 -52.58
C LYS A 330 3.76 22.65 -52.38
#